data_AF-A0A7S2MTZ6-F1
#
_entry.id   AF-A0A7S2MTZ6-F1
#
_cell.length_a   1.000
_cell.length_b   1.000
_cell.length_c   1.000
_cell.angle_alpha   90.00
_cell.angle_beta   90.00
_cell.angle_gamma   90.00
#
_symmetry.space_group_name_H-M   'P 1'
#
loop_
_entity.id
_entity.type
_entity.pdbx_description
1 polymer ?
#
loop_
_entity_poly.entity_id
_entity_poly.type
_entity_poly.pdbx_seq_one_letter_code
_entity_poly.pdbx_strand_id
1 'polypeptide(L)'
;KKMVHSRHLSSFQLFLSCLLVVQASSSVASFVSSNLNNKNRVLSSKVLTAKTIPANDNDSSNDKESLDFVITNRRTILLLTTTTTVLPFLPRTASAAIATTTPGGEIKFGDESIMSPKEHGTTSFAVQENLRYNVSRKLADKICCYNRHFAELGGYFESKSFDDTMRKLTLENDGDPVTFYDSVTGKPLFVAPINRSVEDFINESKVHGWPSFRDEEVVWENVRILRNSGETVSVDGTHLGHNLPDKRGNRYCINLVSIAGNPKDDGASSSV
;
A
#
# COMPACT_ATOMS: atom_id res chain seq x y z
N LYS A 1 18.01 -69.38 -42.01
CA LYS A 1 17.20 -68.34 -42.69
C LYS A 1 17.84 -66.99 -42.36
N LYS A 2 18.25 -66.20 -43.38
CA LYS A 2 18.71 -64.78 -43.39
C LYS A 2 19.49 -64.25 -42.16
N MET A 3 20.79 -63.93 -42.28
CA MET A 3 21.37 -62.71 -42.93
C MET A 3 21.13 -61.42 -42.10
N VAL A 4 22.09 -60.49 -41.95
CA VAL A 4 23.52 -60.50 -42.32
C VAL A 4 24.31 -59.43 -41.51
N HIS A 5 25.63 -59.54 -41.58
CA HIS A 5 26.73 -58.57 -41.40
C HIS A 5 26.44 -57.05 -41.26
N SER A 6 27.38 -56.17 -40.86
CA SER A 6 28.72 -56.23 -40.21
C SER A 6 29.43 -54.88 -40.47
N ARG A 7 30.23 -54.34 -39.51
CA ARG A 7 31.32 -53.35 -39.74
C ARG A 7 30.87 -51.94 -40.27
N HIS A 8 31.63 -50.83 -40.21
CA HIS A 8 32.95 -50.48 -39.64
C HIS A 8 33.15 -48.94 -39.59
N LEU A 9 34.35 -48.49 -39.17
CA LEU A 9 34.95 -47.13 -39.22
C LEU A 9 34.26 -46.02 -38.40
N SER A 10 34.88 -45.21 -37.53
CA SER A 10 36.27 -44.76 -37.29
C SER A 10 36.74 -43.51 -38.04
N SER A 11 37.30 -42.58 -37.26
CA SER A 11 38.35 -41.59 -37.62
C SER A 11 37.96 -40.18 -38.14
N PHE A 12 38.20 -39.20 -37.25
CA PHE A 12 39.01 -37.98 -37.44
C PHE A 12 38.58 -36.81 -38.37
N GLN A 13 38.66 -35.62 -37.77
CA GLN A 13 39.01 -34.29 -38.33
C GLN A 13 38.18 -33.66 -39.45
N LEU A 14 37.59 -32.50 -39.12
CA LEU A 14 37.57 -31.32 -39.99
C LEU A 14 37.73 -30.04 -39.15
N PHE A 15 38.60 -29.14 -39.60
CA PHE A 15 39.04 -27.94 -38.90
C PHE A 15 38.30 -26.68 -39.41
N LEU A 16 38.04 -25.75 -38.48
CA LEU A 16 38.29 -24.31 -38.60
C LEU A 16 37.69 -23.50 -39.79
N SER A 17 36.60 -22.77 -39.52
CA SER A 17 36.23 -21.41 -40.01
C SER A 17 34.77 -21.14 -39.59
N CYS A 18 34.29 -19.94 -39.25
CA CYS A 18 34.79 -18.59 -39.51
C CYS A 18 34.49 -17.65 -38.32
N LEU A 19 35.33 -16.63 -38.10
CA LEU A 19 35.14 -15.54 -37.13
C LEU A 19 35.29 -14.20 -37.88
N LEU A 20 34.67 -13.13 -37.38
CA LEU A 20 34.81 -11.70 -37.76
C LEU A 20 33.97 -11.15 -38.94
N VAL A 21 33.00 -10.29 -38.59
CA VAL A 21 32.86 -8.91 -39.10
C VAL A 21 32.42 -8.06 -37.88
N VAL A 22 33.34 -7.49 -37.09
CA VAL A 22 34.12 -6.23 -37.25
C VAL A 22 33.41 -5.01 -36.64
N GLN A 23 34.17 -4.31 -35.77
CA GLN A 23 33.81 -3.09 -35.04
C GLN A 23 34.09 -1.82 -35.87
N ALA A 24 33.37 -0.73 -35.57
CA ALA A 24 33.72 0.68 -35.83
C ALA A 24 32.68 1.59 -35.13
N SER A 25 32.95 2.69 -34.43
CA SER A 25 34.22 3.33 -34.01
C SER A 25 33.96 4.14 -32.72
N SER A 26 35.02 4.45 -31.96
CA SER A 26 34.96 5.33 -30.78
C SER A 26 35.40 6.77 -31.09
N SER A 27 35.13 7.68 -30.14
CA SER A 27 35.67 9.06 -30.00
C SER A 27 34.98 10.19 -30.81
N VAL A 28 34.36 11.14 -30.09
CA VAL A 28 34.86 12.53 -29.97
C VAL A 28 34.54 13.04 -28.56
N ALA A 29 35.47 13.72 -27.91
CA ALA A 29 35.22 14.55 -26.74
C ALA A 29 35.64 16.01 -27.02
N SER A 30 34.98 16.95 -26.33
CA SER A 30 35.29 18.41 -26.27
C SER A 30 34.78 19.30 -27.41
N PHE A 31 33.77 20.14 -27.12
CA PHE A 31 33.90 21.58 -27.37
C PHE A 31 33.01 22.45 -26.45
N VAL A 32 33.67 23.11 -25.50
CA VAL A 32 33.61 24.56 -25.15
C VAL A 32 32.27 25.27 -24.89
N SER A 33 32.11 25.60 -23.61
CA SER A 33 31.55 26.81 -22.99
C SER A 33 31.21 28.03 -23.87
N SER A 34 29.94 28.44 -23.85
CA SER A 34 29.43 29.84 -23.79
C SER A 34 27.89 29.75 -23.60
N ASN A 35 27.19 30.63 -22.88
CA ASN A 35 27.44 32.03 -22.65
C ASN A 35 27.04 32.52 -21.24
N LEU A 36 27.60 33.69 -20.92
CA LEU A 36 27.53 34.50 -19.71
C LEU A 36 26.15 34.65 -19.01
N ASN A 37 26.22 34.66 -17.67
CA ASN A 37 25.95 35.83 -16.83
C ASN A 37 25.10 36.96 -17.45
N ASN A 38 23.93 37.27 -16.85
CA ASN A 38 23.84 38.52 -16.06
C ASN A 38 22.53 38.75 -15.26
N LYS A 39 22.72 39.55 -14.20
CA LYS A 39 21.76 40.50 -13.61
C LYS A 39 20.49 39.98 -12.94
N ASN A 40 20.65 39.75 -11.63
CA ASN A 40 19.82 40.46 -10.66
C ASN A 40 19.61 41.94 -11.07
N ARG A 41 18.35 42.40 -11.16
CA ARG A 41 18.01 43.81 -10.91
C ARG A 41 16.59 43.93 -10.33
N VAL A 42 16.54 44.48 -9.12
CA VAL A 42 15.33 44.85 -8.36
C VAL A 42 14.58 46.01 -9.04
N LEU A 43 13.26 46.08 -8.79
CA LEU A 43 12.31 47.22 -8.79
C LEU A 43 10.98 46.80 -9.47
N SER A 44 9.78 47.20 -9.05
CA SER A 44 9.30 47.85 -7.81
C SER A 44 7.77 47.78 -7.77
N SER A 45 7.19 47.78 -6.57
CA SER A 45 5.84 48.30 -6.24
C SER A 45 4.61 47.88 -7.07
N LYS A 46 3.63 47.27 -6.39
CA LYS A 46 2.20 47.63 -6.55
C LYS A 46 1.42 47.33 -5.27
N VAL A 47 1.24 48.36 -4.45
CA VAL A 47 0.20 48.43 -3.42
C VAL A 47 -1.11 48.80 -4.12
N LEU A 48 -2.23 48.16 -3.76
CA LEU A 48 -3.56 48.69 -4.10
C LEU A 48 -4.43 48.74 -2.84
N THR A 49 -4.79 49.96 -2.45
CA THR A 49 -5.64 50.28 -1.30
C THR A 49 -7.12 50.17 -1.63
N ALA A 50 -7.92 49.66 -0.69
CA ALA A 50 -9.38 49.76 -0.75
C ALA A 50 -9.87 51.21 -0.53
N LYS A 51 -11.00 51.58 -1.16
CA LYS A 51 -11.78 52.78 -0.82
C LYS A 51 -13.27 52.56 -1.09
N THR A 52 -14.10 53.35 -0.41
CA THR A 52 -15.48 53.00 0.04
C THR A 52 -16.53 53.97 -0.51
N ILE A 53 -17.68 53.43 -0.98
CA ILE A 53 -19.12 53.86 -0.98
C ILE A 53 -19.48 55.37 -1.18
N PRO A 54 -20.58 55.70 -1.89
CA PRO A 54 -21.92 55.97 -1.29
C PRO A 54 -23.06 55.22 -2.06
N ALA A 55 -24.33 55.09 -1.68
CA ALA A 55 -25.16 55.18 -0.46
C ALA A 55 -26.63 55.41 -0.95
N ASN A 56 -27.64 54.69 -0.45
CA ASN A 56 -29.04 55.18 -0.23
C ASN A 56 -30.02 54.11 0.34
N ASP A 57 -30.37 54.30 1.61
CA ASP A 57 -31.68 54.29 2.31
C ASP A 57 -32.85 53.32 1.98
N ASN A 58 -33.30 52.63 3.06
CA ASN A 58 -34.67 52.37 3.57
C ASN A 58 -34.75 50.96 4.22
N ASP A 59 -35.44 50.67 5.34
CA ASP A 59 -35.96 51.46 6.48
C ASP A 59 -36.32 50.47 7.64
N SER A 60 -36.39 50.97 8.89
CA SER A 60 -37.17 50.47 10.04
C SER A 60 -36.70 49.32 10.96
N SER A 61 -36.53 49.72 12.24
CA SER A 61 -36.98 49.07 13.50
C SER A 61 -36.06 48.12 14.33
N ASN A 62 -35.81 48.60 15.56
CA ASN A 62 -35.77 47.91 16.89
C ASN A 62 -34.82 46.71 17.14
N ASP A 63 -34.20 46.54 18.31
CA ASP A 63 -34.09 47.39 19.52
C ASP A 63 -32.78 47.09 20.30
N LYS A 64 -32.45 47.98 21.24
CA LYS A 64 -31.22 48.01 22.06
C LYS A 64 -30.99 46.76 22.94
N GLU A 65 -29.72 46.44 23.23
CA GLU A 65 -29.22 46.60 24.63
C GLU A 65 -27.70 46.63 24.81
N SER A 66 -27.31 47.09 26.01
CA SER A 66 -26.01 47.64 26.45
C SER A 66 -26.05 47.82 27.98
N LEU A 67 -24.98 47.84 28.78
CA LEU A 67 -23.52 47.94 28.55
C LEU A 67 -22.77 47.47 29.82
N ASP A 68 -21.55 46.94 29.68
CA ASP A 68 -20.39 46.99 30.60
C ASP A 68 -20.51 46.83 32.15
N PHE A 69 -19.74 45.85 32.66
CA PHE A 69 -18.67 45.99 33.67
C PHE A 69 -18.90 46.75 35.00
N VAL A 70 -18.75 46.04 36.13
CA VAL A 70 -18.27 46.61 37.41
C VAL A 70 -17.34 45.62 38.16
N ILE A 71 -16.17 46.09 38.57
CA ILE A 71 -15.28 45.42 39.54
C ILE A 71 -15.80 45.66 40.96
N THR A 72 -15.84 44.64 41.83
CA THR A 72 -15.61 44.85 43.28
C THR A 72 -14.96 43.63 43.92
N ASN A 73 -14.06 43.89 44.87
CA ASN A 73 -13.28 42.89 45.57
C ASN A 73 -13.37 43.15 47.09
N ARG A 74 -13.84 42.17 47.89
CA ARG A 74 -13.34 41.84 49.26
C ARG A 74 -14.28 40.92 50.09
N ARG A 75 -13.69 39.80 50.54
CA ARG A 75 -13.85 39.12 51.85
C ARG A 75 -15.25 38.65 52.32
N THR A 76 -15.43 37.32 52.37
CA THR A 76 -15.85 36.61 53.60
C THR A 76 -15.14 35.25 53.67
N ILE A 77 -14.70 34.83 54.87
CA ILE A 77 -14.14 33.50 55.13
C ILE A 77 -15.25 32.61 55.67
N LEU A 78 -15.39 31.38 55.16
CA LEU A 78 -15.99 30.30 55.94
C LEU A 78 -15.30 28.96 55.65
N LEU A 79 -15.06 28.21 56.72
CA LEU A 79 -14.30 26.97 56.77
C LEU A 79 -15.27 25.78 56.72
N LEU A 80 -15.09 24.81 55.81
CA LEU A 80 -15.82 23.53 55.90
C LEU A 80 -15.06 22.32 55.29
N THR A 81 -14.51 21.51 56.19
CA THR A 81 -14.36 20.02 56.13
C THR A 81 -14.06 19.33 54.78
N THR A 82 -12.79 19.00 54.61
CA THR A 82 -12.25 17.70 54.15
C THR A 82 -13.23 16.56 53.75
N THR A 83 -13.19 16.14 52.48
CA THR A 83 -13.07 14.72 52.07
C THR A 83 -12.41 14.62 50.69
N THR A 84 -11.08 14.55 50.64
CA THR A 84 -10.35 14.32 49.38
C THR A 84 -10.22 12.82 49.14
N THR A 85 -11.13 12.22 48.37
CA THR A 85 -10.97 10.83 47.91
C THR A 85 -9.89 10.78 46.84
N VAL A 86 -8.64 10.56 47.26
CA VAL A 86 -7.52 10.32 46.36
C VAL A 86 -7.70 8.95 45.70
N LEU A 87 -8.28 8.93 44.50
CA LEU A 87 -8.24 7.74 43.66
C LEU A 87 -6.77 7.49 43.26
N PRO A 88 -6.19 6.30 43.54
CA PRO A 88 -4.86 5.99 43.09
C PRO A 88 -4.87 5.92 41.55
N PHE A 89 -4.14 6.84 40.93
CA PHE A 89 -3.83 6.80 39.50
C PHE A 89 -2.90 5.60 39.26
N LEU A 90 -3.49 4.42 39.07
CA LEU A 90 -2.75 3.26 38.57
C LEU A 90 -2.38 3.57 37.11
N PRO A 91 -1.08 3.62 36.74
CA PRO A 91 -0.71 3.66 35.34
C PRO A 91 -1.14 2.33 34.73
N ARG A 92 -2.23 2.33 33.96
CA ARG A 92 -2.64 1.20 33.13
C ARG A 92 -1.60 1.08 32.01
N THR A 93 -0.48 0.41 32.30
CA THR A 93 0.42 -0.14 31.28
C THR A 93 -0.30 -1.32 30.61
N ALA A 94 -1.32 -0.99 29.83
CA ALA A 94 -1.80 -1.87 28.78
C ALA A 94 -0.70 -1.94 27.73
N SER A 95 0.30 -2.79 27.99
CA SER A 95 1.08 -3.38 26.92
C SER A 95 0.11 -4.21 26.10
N ALA A 96 -0.53 -3.57 25.13
CA ALA A 96 -1.23 -4.30 24.08
C ALA A 96 -0.18 -5.20 23.44
N ALA A 97 -0.37 -6.51 23.56
CA ALA A 97 0.45 -7.45 22.83
C ALA A 97 0.17 -7.19 21.35
N ILE A 98 1.10 -6.49 20.69
CA ILE A 98 1.12 -6.37 19.23
C ILE A 98 1.12 -7.81 18.72
N ALA A 99 0.03 -8.23 18.07
CA ALA A 99 0.01 -9.50 17.37
C ALA A 99 1.13 -9.45 16.33
N THR A 100 2.22 -10.19 16.58
CA THR A 100 3.46 -10.06 15.82
C THR A 100 3.25 -10.61 14.42
N THR A 101 2.84 -9.72 13.52
CA THR A 101 2.71 -9.97 12.08
C THR A 101 4.05 -10.49 11.58
N THR A 102 4.14 -11.81 11.43
CA THR A 102 5.38 -12.50 11.07
C THR A 102 5.26 -12.92 9.61
N PRO A 103 5.88 -12.19 8.66
CA PRO A 103 5.91 -12.58 7.27
C PRO A 103 6.96 -13.68 7.04
N GLY A 104 6.78 -14.47 5.98
CA GLY A 104 7.67 -15.56 5.64
C GLY A 104 7.41 -16.86 6.39
N GLY A 105 8.20 -17.88 6.06
CA GLY A 105 8.02 -19.25 6.53
C GLY A 105 7.43 -20.18 5.46
N GLU A 106 6.89 -21.32 5.89
CA GLU A 106 6.36 -22.33 4.97
C GLU A 106 5.02 -21.92 4.35
N ILE A 107 4.92 -22.06 3.02
CA ILE A 107 3.69 -21.91 2.24
C ILE A 107 2.53 -22.69 2.86
N LYS A 108 1.42 -22.00 3.14
CA LYS A 108 0.19 -22.62 3.66
C LYS A 108 -0.84 -22.78 2.55
N PHE A 109 -1.17 -24.03 2.24
CA PHE A 109 -2.25 -24.37 1.33
C PHE A 109 -3.60 -24.33 2.04
N GLY A 110 -4.65 -23.98 1.30
CA GLY A 110 -6.04 -24.00 1.77
C GLY A 110 -6.93 -24.88 0.90
N ASP A 111 -8.04 -25.32 1.49
CA ASP A 111 -9.11 -26.01 0.77
C ASP A 111 -10.05 -25.02 0.07
N GLU A 112 -10.69 -25.46 -1.02
CA GLU A 112 -11.68 -24.67 -1.78
C GLU A 112 -12.85 -24.17 -0.93
N SER A 113 -13.13 -24.82 0.21
CA SER A 113 -14.16 -24.43 1.18
C SER A 113 -13.93 -23.05 1.79
N ILE A 114 -12.70 -22.53 1.83
CA ILE A 114 -12.40 -21.15 2.26
C ILE A 114 -13.16 -20.13 1.40
N MET A 115 -13.31 -20.43 0.11
CA MET A 115 -13.99 -19.60 -0.89
C MET A 115 -15.41 -20.10 -1.21
N SER A 116 -16.01 -20.88 -0.29
CA SER A 116 -17.43 -21.22 -0.39
C SER A 116 -18.32 -20.00 -0.14
N PRO A 117 -19.58 -19.98 -0.63
CA PRO A 117 -20.48 -18.86 -0.41
C PRO A 117 -20.73 -18.57 1.08
N LYS A 118 -20.66 -17.29 1.43
CA LYS A 118 -20.92 -16.70 2.75
C LYS A 118 -21.99 -15.60 2.63
N GLU A 119 -22.14 -14.77 3.66
CA GLU A 119 -23.13 -13.70 3.72
C GLU A 119 -22.98 -12.66 2.60
N HIS A 120 -21.76 -12.38 2.15
CA HIS A 120 -21.43 -11.38 1.13
C HIS A 120 -20.51 -11.97 0.05
N GLY A 121 -21.04 -12.89 -0.76
CA GLY A 121 -20.27 -13.56 -1.80
C GLY A 121 -19.39 -14.66 -1.20
N THR A 122 -18.07 -14.54 -1.26
CA THR A 122 -17.12 -15.47 -0.61
C THR A 122 -16.63 -14.98 0.75
N THR A 123 -17.01 -13.77 1.17
CA THR A 123 -16.66 -13.16 2.46
C THR A 123 -17.90 -12.92 3.32
N SER A 124 -17.75 -12.79 4.63
CA SER A 124 -18.89 -12.49 5.52
C SER A 124 -19.30 -11.02 5.53
N PHE A 125 -18.48 -10.13 4.98
CA PHE A 125 -18.72 -8.69 4.92
C PHE A 125 -18.23 -8.11 3.60
N ALA A 126 -18.78 -6.96 3.24
CA ALA A 126 -18.25 -6.11 2.18
C ALA A 126 -16.87 -5.53 2.54
N VAL A 127 -16.14 -5.05 1.54
CA VAL A 127 -14.89 -4.29 1.77
C VAL A 127 -15.13 -3.05 2.64
N GLN A 128 -14.10 -2.65 3.42
CA GLN A 128 -14.10 -1.45 4.25
C GLN A 128 -14.56 -0.20 3.47
N GLU A 129 -15.21 0.75 4.14
CA GLU A 129 -15.72 1.98 3.51
C GLU A 129 -14.60 2.89 2.97
N ASN A 130 -13.52 3.05 3.74
CA ASN A 130 -12.40 3.93 3.40
C ASN A 130 -11.18 3.10 3.03
N LEU A 131 -10.94 2.82 1.75
CA LEU A 131 -9.78 2.05 1.31
C LEU A 131 -8.54 2.94 1.05
N ARG A 132 -7.35 2.39 1.31
CA ARG A 132 -6.05 2.99 1.01
C ARG A 132 -5.82 3.10 -0.50
N TYR A 133 -4.77 3.81 -0.89
CA TYR A 133 -4.28 3.90 -2.28
C TYR A 133 -5.33 4.43 -3.29
N ASN A 134 -6.36 5.16 -2.86
CA ASN A 134 -7.38 5.78 -3.72
C ASN A 134 -8.05 4.78 -4.70
N VAL A 135 -8.22 3.52 -4.29
CA VAL A 135 -8.84 2.48 -5.12
C VAL A 135 -10.36 2.64 -5.18
N SER A 136 -10.99 2.11 -6.24
CA SER A 136 -12.46 2.11 -6.33
C SER A 136 -13.04 1.05 -5.40
N ARG A 137 -13.77 1.47 -4.35
CA ARG A 137 -14.45 0.54 -3.43
C ARG A 137 -15.42 -0.41 -4.15
N LYS A 138 -16.13 0.07 -5.18
CA LYS A 138 -17.02 -0.78 -6.00
C LYS A 138 -16.27 -1.85 -6.79
N LEU A 139 -15.05 -1.55 -7.25
CA LEU A 139 -14.18 -2.55 -7.90
C LEU A 139 -13.65 -3.52 -6.85
N ALA A 140 -13.20 -3.01 -5.69
CA ALA A 140 -12.71 -3.81 -4.59
C ALA A 140 -13.75 -4.82 -4.12
N ASP A 141 -14.99 -4.42 -3.86
CA ASP A 141 -16.05 -5.33 -3.42
C ASP A 141 -16.32 -6.44 -4.44
N LYS A 142 -16.37 -6.09 -5.73
CA LYS A 142 -16.53 -7.08 -6.80
C LYS A 142 -15.37 -8.09 -6.83
N ILE A 143 -14.12 -7.62 -6.74
CA ILE A 143 -12.92 -8.45 -6.88
C ILE A 143 -12.65 -9.26 -5.61
N CYS A 144 -12.86 -8.69 -4.42
CA CYS A 144 -12.63 -9.35 -3.13
C CYS A 144 -13.66 -10.44 -2.84
N CYS A 145 -14.93 -10.14 -3.10
CA CYS A 145 -16.06 -10.88 -2.54
C CYS A 145 -16.83 -11.70 -3.59
N TYR A 146 -16.80 -11.28 -4.87
CA TYR A 146 -17.65 -11.85 -5.94
C TYR A 146 -16.84 -12.34 -7.14
N ASN A 147 -15.53 -12.54 -6.98
CA ASN A 147 -14.64 -12.98 -8.05
C ASN A 147 -13.81 -14.20 -7.62
N ARG A 148 -13.70 -15.18 -8.51
CA ARG A 148 -12.86 -16.40 -8.37
C ARG A 148 -11.90 -16.60 -9.54
N HIS A 149 -11.99 -15.75 -10.56
CA HIS A 149 -11.31 -15.92 -11.83
C HIS A 149 -10.82 -14.57 -12.34
N PHE A 150 -9.59 -14.51 -12.85
CA PHE A 150 -8.93 -13.26 -13.26
C PHE A 150 -8.74 -12.27 -12.09
N ALA A 151 -8.31 -11.05 -12.42
CA ALA A 151 -7.93 -9.99 -11.50
C ALA A 151 -8.59 -8.66 -11.92
N GLU A 152 -8.33 -7.59 -11.18
CA GLU A 152 -8.44 -6.22 -11.68
C GLU A 152 -7.53 -6.02 -12.91
N LEU A 153 -7.75 -4.92 -13.65
CA LEU A 153 -6.96 -4.62 -14.84
C LEU A 153 -5.46 -4.52 -14.52
N GLY A 154 -4.61 -5.20 -15.28
CA GLY A 154 -3.16 -5.06 -15.14
C GLY A 154 -2.71 -3.61 -15.32
N GLY A 155 -1.83 -3.13 -14.45
CA GLY A 155 -1.40 -1.73 -14.36
C GLY A 155 -2.35 -0.82 -13.59
N TYR A 156 -3.46 -1.33 -13.00
CA TYR A 156 -4.39 -0.49 -12.22
C TYR A 156 -3.68 0.31 -11.13
N PHE A 157 -2.73 -0.31 -10.43
CA PHE A 157 -1.94 0.30 -9.36
C PHE A 157 -1.09 1.50 -9.81
N GLU A 158 -0.62 1.52 -11.06
CA GLU A 158 0.22 2.60 -11.60
C GLU A 158 -0.55 3.93 -11.66
N SER A 159 -1.87 3.85 -11.93
CA SER A 159 -2.76 5.02 -11.92
C SER A 159 -3.11 5.55 -10.52
N LYS A 160 -2.63 4.88 -9.46
CA LYS A 160 -3.08 5.05 -8.07
C LYS A 160 -2.03 5.61 -7.12
N SER A 161 -0.98 6.25 -7.65
CA SER A 161 0.16 6.77 -6.87
C SER A 161 0.80 5.69 -5.97
N PHE A 162 0.67 4.41 -6.35
CA PHE A 162 1.15 3.29 -5.55
C PHE A 162 2.66 3.35 -5.37
N ASP A 163 3.42 3.53 -6.45
CA ASP A 163 4.87 3.67 -6.42
C ASP A 163 5.33 4.77 -5.45
N ASP A 164 4.72 5.96 -5.56
CA ASP A 164 5.08 7.12 -4.76
C ASP A 164 4.68 6.92 -3.30
N THR A 165 3.55 6.25 -3.05
CA THR A 165 3.13 5.82 -1.72
C THR A 165 4.14 4.82 -1.13
N MET A 166 4.62 3.85 -1.91
CA MET A 166 5.60 2.87 -1.46
C MET A 166 6.96 3.50 -1.16
N ARG A 167 7.50 4.32 -2.08
CA ARG A 167 8.73 5.10 -1.83
C ARG A 167 8.60 5.97 -0.59
N LYS A 168 7.47 6.66 -0.45
CA LYS A 168 7.20 7.54 0.70
C LYS A 168 7.14 6.75 2.01
N LEU A 169 6.30 5.71 2.10
CA LEU A 169 6.12 4.94 3.34
C LEU A 169 7.41 4.22 3.77
N THR A 170 8.15 3.62 2.82
CA THR A 170 9.44 3.00 3.14
C THR A 170 10.47 4.05 3.57
N LEU A 171 10.49 5.26 2.97
CA LEU A 171 11.38 6.34 3.40
C LEU A 171 11.02 6.94 4.76
N GLU A 172 9.72 7.10 5.05
CA GLU A 172 9.22 7.61 6.34
C GLU A 172 9.43 6.62 7.49
N ASN A 173 9.58 5.33 7.19
CA ASN A 173 9.89 4.26 8.15
C ASN A 173 11.38 3.85 8.14
N ASP A 174 12.31 4.76 7.82
CA ASP A 174 13.77 4.52 7.81
C ASP A 174 14.25 3.31 6.95
N GLY A 175 13.46 2.90 5.96
CA GLY A 175 13.70 1.73 5.10
C GLY A 175 12.89 0.48 5.46
N ASP A 176 12.11 0.50 6.54
CA ASP A 176 11.36 -0.66 7.00
C ASP A 176 10.22 -1.07 6.03
N PRO A 177 9.88 -2.38 6.00
CA PRO A 177 8.80 -2.90 5.17
C PRO A 177 7.42 -2.31 5.49
N VAL A 178 6.57 -2.18 4.48
CA VAL A 178 5.18 -1.72 4.62
C VAL A 178 4.24 -2.92 4.77
N THR A 179 3.34 -2.86 5.76
CA THR A 179 2.25 -3.84 5.93
C THR A 179 1.04 -3.49 5.06
N PHE A 180 0.53 -4.52 4.40
CA PHE A 180 -0.65 -4.51 3.54
C PHE A 180 -1.77 -5.33 4.16
N TYR A 181 -3.00 -4.81 4.13
CA TYR A 181 -4.12 -5.37 4.90
C TYR A 181 -5.29 -5.75 3.99
N ASP A 182 -5.96 -6.84 4.35
CA ASP A 182 -7.18 -7.34 3.70
C ASP A 182 -8.24 -6.23 3.62
N SER A 183 -8.67 -5.89 2.41
CA SER A 183 -9.68 -4.85 2.17
C SER A 183 -11.04 -5.15 2.80
N VAL A 184 -11.33 -6.39 3.18
CA VAL A 184 -12.53 -6.77 3.94
C VAL A 184 -12.24 -6.80 5.43
N THR A 185 -11.26 -7.59 5.84
CA THR A 185 -11.10 -7.92 7.27
C THR A 185 -10.17 -7.00 8.05
N GLY A 186 -9.30 -6.25 7.38
CA GLY A 186 -8.24 -5.45 8.00
C GLY A 186 -7.09 -6.25 8.59
N LYS A 187 -7.06 -7.58 8.38
CA LYS A 187 -5.93 -8.44 8.82
C LYS A 187 -4.70 -8.19 7.95
N PRO A 188 -3.48 -8.28 8.50
CA PRO A 188 -2.25 -8.16 7.70
C PRO A 188 -2.09 -9.39 6.80
N LEU A 189 -1.86 -9.16 5.51
CA LEU A 189 -1.70 -10.20 4.48
C LEU A 189 -0.29 -10.28 3.94
N PHE A 190 0.37 -9.13 3.75
CA PHE A 190 1.73 -9.05 3.21
C PHE A 190 2.52 -7.95 3.91
N VAL A 191 3.84 -8.10 3.93
CA VAL A 191 4.80 -7.14 4.47
C VAL A 191 5.95 -7.03 3.46
N ALA A 192 6.10 -5.89 2.79
CA ALA A 192 7.06 -5.74 1.69
C ALA A 192 7.61 -4.31 1.56
N PRO A 193 8.82 -4.12 1.02
CA PRO A 193 9.73 -5.15 0.49
C PRO A 193 10.47 -5.91 1.60
N ILE A 194 10.78 -7.19 1.39
CA ILE A 194 11.71 -7.96 2.24
C ILE A 194 12.79 -8.60 1.35
N ASN A 195 14.06 -8.54 1.79
CA ASN A 195 15.23 -9.05 1.07
C ASN A 195 15.44 -8.47 -0.35
N ARG A 196 14.84 -7.32 -0.65
CA ARG A 196 15.00 -6.53 -1.89
C ARG A 196 14.76 -5.05 -1.64
N SER A 197 15.12 -4.18 -2.58
CA SER A 197 14.80 -2.75 -2.46
C SER A 197 13.32 -2.47 -2.78
N VAL A 198 12.82 -1.31 -2.35
CA VAL A 198 11.48 -0.83 -2.75
C VAL A 198 11.36 -0.64 -4.27
N GLU A 199 12.46 -0.25 -4.93
CA GLU A 199 12.53 -0.12 -6.37
C GLU A 199 12.45 -1.49 -7.08
N ASP A 200 13.09 -2.54 -6.55
CA ASP A 200 12.96 -3.90 -7.08
C ASP A 200 11.51 -4.41 -6.96
N PHE A 201 10.84 -4.15 -5.84
CA PHE A 201 9.42 -4.48 -5.65
C PHE A 201 8.51 -3.76 -6.64
N ILE A 202 8.69 -2.45 -6.82
CA ILE A 202 7.92 -1.64 -7.78
C ILE A 202 8.17 -2.12 -9.21
N ASN A 203 9.44 -2.31 -9.60
CA ASN A 203 9.81 -2.73 -10.94
C ASN A 203 9.28 -4.13 -11.28
N GLU A 204 9.38 -5.08 -10.35
CA GLU A 204 8.80 -6.42 -10.52
C GLU A 204 7.27 -6.36 -10.65
N SER A 205 6.61 -5.53 -9.84
CA SER A 205 5.16 -5.33 -9.91
C SER A 205 4.71 -4.75 -11.26
N LYS A 206 5.49 -3.82 -11.84
CA LYS A 206 5.23 -3.24 -13.17
C LYS A 206 5.43 -4.24 -14.31
N VAL A 207 6.53 -5.02 -14.27
CA VAL A 207 6.80 -6.06 -15.28
C VAL A 207 5.65 -7.07 -15.38
N HIS A 208 4.93 -7.29 -14.28
CA HIS A 208 3.84 -8.25 -14.21
C HIS A 208 2.43 -7.65 -14.18
N GLY A 209 2.28 -6.33 -14.01
CA GLY A 209 0.99 -5.62 -14.00
C GLY A 209 0.24 -5.60 -12.67
N TRP A 210 0.75 -6.24 -11.61
CA TRP A 210 0.15 -6.24 -10.27
C TRP A 210 1.23 -6.27 -9.18
N PRO A 211 0.97 -5.69 -7.99
CA PRO A 211 1.77 -5.91 -6.78
C PRO A 211 2.21 -7.38 -6.64
N SER A 212 3.52 -7.60 -6.74
CA SER A 212 4.12 -8.94 -6.89
C SER A 212 4.98 -9.29 -5.68
N PHE A 213 4.46 -10.15 -4.82
CA PHE A 213 5.08 -10.54 -3.55
C PHE A 213 5.85 -11.88 -3.63
N ARG A 214 6.84 -12.07 -2.77
CA ARG A 214 7.64 -13.30 -2.61
C ARG A 214 7.35 -14.01 -1.29
N ASP A 215 7.83 -15.25 -1.13
CA ASP A 215 7.49 -16.13 0.00
C ASP A 215 7.78 -15.50 1.37
N GLU A 216 8.87 -14.73 1.46
CA GLU A 216 9.33 -14.01 2.67
C GLU A 216 8.42 -12.82 3.06
N GLU A 217 7.56 -12.36 2.16
CA GLU A 217 6.71 -11.18 2.33
C GLU A 217 5.25 -11.56 2.66
N VAL A 218 4.91 -12.86 2.69
CA VAL A 218 3.54 -13.34 2.93
C VAL A 218 3.30 -13.58 4.42
N VAL A 219 2.21 -13.03 4.96
CA VAL A 219 1.74 -13.33 6.32
C VAL A 219 0.95 -14.64 6.28
N TRP A 220 1.66 -15.76 6.35
CA TRP A 220 1.11 -17.11 6.21
C TRP A 220 0.09 -17.52 7.28
N GLU A 221 -0.05 -16.76 8.36
CA GLU A 221 -1.20 -16.90 9.27
C GLU A 221 -2.52 -16.64 8.53
N ASN A 222 -2.58 -15.56 7.74
CA ASN A 222 -3.80 -15.00 7.14
C ASN A 222 -3.97 -15.30 5.63
N VAL A 223 -2.93 -15.78 4.93
CA VAL A 223 -2.96 -16.07 3.49
C VAL A 223 -2.92 -17.58 3.21
N ARG A 224 -3.67 -18.05 2.20
CA ARG A 224 -3.65 -19.43 1.71
C ARG A 224 -3.55 -19.49 0.19
N ILE A 225 -2.92 -20.56 -0.30
CA ILE A 225 -2.92 -20.92 -1.74
C ILE A 225 -3.83 -22.12 -1.96
N LEU A 226 -4.80 -22.01 -2.87
CA LEU A 226 -5.68 -23.13 -3.23
C LEU A 226 -4.94 -24.07 -4.17
N ARG A 227 -4.82 -25.35 -3.79
CA ARG A 227 -3.94 -26.34 -4.47
C ARG A 227 -4.25 -26.55 -5.95
N ASN A 228 -5.52 -26.47 -6.33
CA ASN A 228 -5.99 -26.87 -7.65
C ASN A 228 -5.90 -25.74 -8.69
N SER A 229 -6.06 -24.49 -8.23
CA SER A 229 -6.12 -23.29 -9.09
C SER A 229 -4.88 -22.41 -9.00
N GLY A 230 -4.09 -22.50 -7.92
CA GLY A 230 -3.06 -21.53 -7.60
C GLY A 230 -3.62 -20.18 -7.14
N GLU A 231 -4.93 -20.08 -6.88
CA GLU A 231 -5.58 -18.88 -6.35
C GLU A 231 -5.03 -18.54 -4.96
N THR A 232 -4.66 -17.28 -4.76
CA THR A 232 -4.22 -16.73 -3.48
C THR A 232 -5.40 -16.05 -2.80
N VAL A 233 -5.71 -16.46 -1.57
CA VAL A 233 -6.89 -16.03 -0.83
C VAL A 233 -6.55 -15.68 0.62
N SER A 234 -7.36 -14.84 1.27
CA SER A 234 -7.28 -14.71 2.73
C SER A 234 -8.01 -15.88 3.40
N VAL A 235 -7.66 -16.19 4.65
CA VAL A 235 -8.33 -17.25 5.45
C VAL A 235 -9.82 -17.00 5.65
N ASP A 236 -10.28 -15.75 5.53
CA ASP A 236 -11.69 -15.36 5.67
C ASP A 236 -12.46 -15.42 4.32
N GLY A 237 -11.78 -15.70 3.22
CA GLY A 237 -12.36 -15.88 1.88
C GLY A 237 -12.30 -14.65 0.96
N THR A 238 -11.43 -13.68 1.24
CA THR A 238 -11.14 -12.58 0.31
C THR A 238 -10.30 -13.13 -0.86
N HIS A 239 -10.76 -12.94 -2.09
CA HIS A 239 -9.94 -13.23 -3.27
C HIS A 239 -8.81 -12.19 -3.38
N LEU A 240 -7.56 -12.64 -3.29
CA LEU A 240 -6.38 -11.75 -3.32
C LEU A 240 -5.72 -11.71 -4.69
N GLY A 241 -5.64 -12.85 -5.38
CA GLY A 241 -4.99 -12.96 -6.68
C GLY A 241 -4.53 -14.39 -6.95
N HIS A 242 -3.33 -14.58 -7.51
CA HIS A 242 -2.80 -15.91 -7.85
C HIS A 242 -1.30 -16.03 -7.60
N ASN A 243 -0.84 -17.21 -7.20
CA ASN A 243 0.56 -17.60 -7.27
C ASN A 243 0.91 -17.99 -8.71
N LEU A 244 1.83 -17.25 -9.32
CA LEU A 244 2.30 -17.47 -10.69
C LEU A 244 3.84 -17.61 -10.70
N PRO A 245 4.37 -18.76 -10.25
CA PRO A 245 5.81 -18.98 -10.07
C PRO A 245 6.63 -18.70 -11.32
N ASP A 246 7.87 -18.26 -11.11
CA ASP A 246 8.85 -17.98 -12.15
C ASP A 246 10.21 -18.65 -11.82
N LYS A 247 11.25 -18.28 -12.57
CA LYS A 247 12.61 -18.82 -12.38
C LYS A 247 13.24 -18.47 -11.01
N ARG A 248 12.64 -17.58 -10.22
CA ARG A 248 13.08 -17.16 -8.88
C ARG A 248 12.26 -17.80 -7.75
N GLY A 249 11.25 -18.62 -8.07
CA GLY A 249 10.37 -19.26 -7.10
C GLY A 249 8.92 -18.77 -7.20
N ASN A 250 8.17 -18.85 -6.10
CA ASN A 250 6.79 -18.35 -6.06
C ASN A 250 6.73 -16.85 -6.30
N ARG A 251 5.61 -16.38 -6.85
CA ARG A 251 5.37 -14.96 -7.10
C ARG A 251 3.87 -14.70 -7.05
N TYR A 252 3.43 -14.03 -6.01
CA TYR A 252 2.03 -13.77 -5.76
C TYR A 252 1.62 -12.48 -6.46
N CYS A 253 0.90 -12.59 -7.59
CA CYS A 253 0.26 -11.46 -8.25
C CYS A 253 -1.01 -11.11 -7.48
N ILE A 254 -1.02 -9.96 -6.80
CA ILE A 254 -2.11 -9.57 -5.91
C ILE A 254 -2.81 -8.32 -6.42
N ASN A 255 -4.14 -8.37 -6.44
CA ASN A 255 -4.99 -7.23 -6.72
C ASN A 255 -4.73 -6.12 -5.69
N LEU A 256 -4.38 -4.90 -6.12
CA LEU A 256 -4.21 -3.76 -5.21
C LEU A 256 -5.51 -3.52 -4.42
N VAL A 257 -6.66 -3.64 -5.08
CA VAL A 257 -7.97 -3.50 -4.42
C VAL A 257 -8.23 -4.50 -3.29
N SER A 258 -7.53 -5.65 -3.23
CA SER A 258 -7.71 -6.65 -2.17
C SER A 258 -6.78 -6.45 -0.97
N ILE A 259 -5.77 -5.59 -1.11
CA ILE A 259 -4.76 -5.28 -0.08
C ILE A 259 -4.77 -3.80 0.35
N ALA A 260 -5.88 -3.11 0.07
CA ALA A 260 -6.11 -1.70 0.35
C ALA A 260 -6.86 -1.45 1.66
N GLY A 261 -7.00 -2.46 2.52
CA GLY A 261 -7.59 -2.31 3.85
C GLY A 261 -6.73 -1.45 4.78
N ASN A 262 -7.36 -0.92 5.82
CA ASN A 262 -6.69 -0.41 7.01
C ASN A 262 -6.58 -1.54 8.05
N PRO A 263 -5.58 -1.49 8.95
CA PRO A 263 -5.60 -2.35 10.14
C PRO A 263 -6.92 -2.14 10.90
N LYS A 264 -7.41 -3.20 11.53
CA LYS A 264 -8.42 -3.04 12.58
C LYS A 264 -7.74 -2.58 13.86
N ASP A 265 -8.41 -1.71 14.61
CA ASP A 265 -8.11 -1.54 16.02
C ASP A 265 -8.54 -2.83 16.74
N ASP A 266 -7.58 -3.59 17.29
CA ASP A 266 -7.82 -4.86 18.02
C ASP A 266 -8.56 -4.67 19.37
N GLY A 267 -9.23 -3.53 19.56
CA GLY A 267 -9.80 -3.05 20.82
C GLY A 267 -11.33 -2.90 20.85
N ALA A 268 -12.04 -3.27 19.79
CA ALA A 268 -13.51 -3.20 19.74
C ALA A 268 -14.14 -4.56 19.42
N SER A 269 -14.18 -5.44 20.43
CA SER A 269 -15.10 -6.58 20.42
C SER A 269 -16.54 -6.06 20.33
N SER A 270 -17.14 -6.15 19.15
CA SER A 270 -18.52 -5.73 18.91
C SER A 270 -19.50 -6.66 19.63
N SER A 271 -19.80 -6.33 20.89
CA SER A 271 -20.97 -6.86 21.60
C SER A 271 -22.24 -6.29 20.97
N VAL A 272 -22.97 -7.14 20.26
CA VAL A 272 -24.36 -6.96 19.84
C VAL A 272 -25.11 -8.22 20.25
#